data_AF-A0A9Q9C4Y0-F1
#
_entry.id   AF-A0A9Q9C4Y0-F1
#
_cell.length_a   1.000
_cell.length_b   1.000
_cell.length_c   1.000
_cell.angle_alpha   90.00
_cell.angle_beta   90.00
_cell.angle_gamma   90.00
#
_symmetry.space_group_name_H-M   'P 1'
#
loop_
_entity.id
_entity.type
_entity.pdbx_description
1 polymer ?
#
loop_
_entity_poly.entity_id
_entity_poly.type
_entity_poly.pdbx_seq_one_letter_code
_entity_poly.pdbx_strand_id
1 'polypeptide(L)'
;MEFLVLWDGRRVSRLRKIPKSILIVDGYGTISEEEKRKIKDSAAEMDIDFEERTTHYSLVILCNTVLRFNLTNPLTLAECEIWFSRRMFSSKVFADALGHYSECEIRNGV
;
A
#
# COMPACT_ATOMS: atom_id res chain seq x y z
N MET A 1 -11.82 11.49 -16.89
CA MET A 1 -11.93 10.82 -15.57
C MET A 1 -10.72 9.92 -15.47
N GLU A 2 -9.75 10.28 -14.64
CA GLU A 2 -8.47 9.58 -14.56
C GLU A 2 -8.68 8.20 -13.92
N PHE A 3 -8.08 7.18 -14.53
CA PHE A 3 -8.07 5.81 -14.04
C PHE A 3 -6.61 5.41 -13.88
N LEU A 4 -6.29 4.76 -12.77
CA LEU A 4 -4.99 4.16 -12.52
C LEU A 4 -4.97 2.78 -13.17
N VAL A 5 -3.96 2.50 -14.00
CA VAL A 5 -3.76 1.18 -14.59
C VAL A 5 -2.61 0.50 -13.83
N LEU A 6 -2.92 -0.60 -13.15
CA LEU A 6 -1.95 -1.39 -12.42
C LEU A 6 -1.13 -2.27 -13.37
N TRP A 7 -0.02 -2.82 -12.87
CA TRP A 7 0.95 -3.62 -13.62
C TRP A 7 0.40 -4.89 -14.28
N ASP A 8 -0.79 -5.37 -13.90
CA ASP A 8 -1.48 -6.50 -14.53
C ASP A 8 -2.62 -6.07 -15.48
N GLY A 9 -2.73 -4.77 -15.77
CA GLY A 9 -3.79 -4.18 -16.59
C GLY A 9 -5.10 -3.90 -15.83
N ARG A 10 -5.18 -4.21 -14.53
CA ARG A 10 -6.34 -3.85 -13.71
C ARG A 10 -6.50 -2.34 -13.65
N ARG A 11 -7.72 -1.86 -13.83
CA ARG A 11 -8.06 -0.44 -13.73
C ARG A 11 -8.70 -0.13 -12.39
N VAL A 12 -8.18 0.87 -11.71
CA VAL A 12 -8.77 1.46 -10.50
C VAL A 12 -9.29 2.85 -10.89
N SER A 13 -10.55 3.13 -10.54
CA SER A 13 -11.20 4.40 -10.88
C SER A 13 -12.01 4.91 -9.71
N ARG A 14 -12.43 6.18 -9.76
CA ARG A 14 -13.29 6.83 -8.75
C ARG A 14 -12.66 6.90 -7.35
N LEU A 15 -11.33 6.95 -7.27
CA LEU A 15 -10.64 7.25 -6.01
C LEU A 15 -10.85 8.73 -5.68
N ARG A 16 -11.37 9.02 -4.48
CA ARG A 16 -11.54 10.37 -3.93
C ARG A 16 -10.21 10.96 -3.49
N LYS A 17 -9.29 10.11 -3.04
CA LYS A 17 -7.91 10.45 -2.68
C LYS A 17 -6.99 9.25 -2.86
N ILE A 18 -5.71 9.54 -3.07
CA ILE A 18 -4.63 8.55 -3.16
C ILE A 18 -3.61 8.76 -2.04
N PRO A 19 -2.98 7.69 -1.54
CA PRO A 19 -1.87 7.81 -0.59
C PRO A 19 -0.64 8.39 -1.29
N LYS A 20 0.11 9.28 -0.62
CA LYS A 20 1.36 9.84 -1.18
C LYS A 20 2.52 8.85 -1.06
N SER A 21 2.59 8.15 0.07
CA SER A 21 3.60 7.15 0.37
C SER A 21 2.95 5.86 0.85
N ILE A 22 3.41 4.73 0.32
CA ILE A 22 2.90 3.39 0.63
C ILE A 22 4.06 2.50 1.08
N LEU A 23 3.91 1.83 2.22
CA LEU A 23 4.77 0.73 2.60
C LEU A 23 4.05 -0.60 2.30
N ILE A 24 4.68 -1.47 1.52
CA ILE A 24 4.19 -2.83 1.27
C ILE A 24 5.03 -3.81 2.09
N VAL A 25 4.41 -4.42 3.10
CA VAL A 25 5.01 -5.45 3.94
C VAL A 25 4.49 -6.80 3.49
N ASP A 26 5.26 -7.47 2.64
CA ASP A 26 4.93 -8.82 2.17
C ASP A 26 5.55 -9.89 3.08
N GLY A 27 4.78 -10.30 4.09
CA GLY A 27 5.18 -11.36 5.03
C GLY A 27 5.30 -12.74 4.38
N TYR A 28 4.84 -12.93 3.13
CA TYR A 28 4.98 -14.18 2.39
C TYR A 28 6.25 -14.24 1.54
N GLY A 29 6.95 -13.12 1.31
CA GLY A 29 8.18 -13.08 0.48
C GLY A 29 7.93 -13.45 -0.99
N THR A 30 6.76 -13.10 -1.52
CA THR A 30 6.24 -13.46 -2.84
C THR A 30 6.52 -12.45 -3.93
N ILE A 31 6.87 -11.20 -3.58
CA ILE A 31 7.13 -10.14 -4.57
C ILE A 31 8.60 -10.18 -5.01
N SER A 32 8.83 -10.48 -6.28
CA SER A 32 10.16 -10.41 -6.90
C SER A 32 10.63 -8.96 -7.16
N GLU A 33 11.95 -8.74 -7.33
CA GLU A 33 12.49 -7.41 -7.68
C GLU A 33 11.95 -6.87 -9.01
N GLU A 34 11.66 -7.74 -9.97
CA GLU A 34 11.03 -7.36 -11.23
C GLU A 34 9.59 -6.86 -10.99
N GLU A 35 8.83 -7.54 -10.13
CA GLU A 35 7.48 -7.09 -9.75
C GLU A 35 7.52 -5.78 -8.97
N LYS A 36 8.46 -5.61 -8.02
CA LYS A 36 8.65 -4.35 -7.29
C LYS A 36 8.81 -3.17 -8.27
N ARG A 37 9.61 -3.35 -9.33
CA ARG A 37 9.77 -2.34 -10.40
C ARG A 37 8.47 -2.06 -11.14
N LYS A 38 7.77 -3.10 -11.61
CA LYS A 38 6.49 -2.95 -12.32
C LYS A 38 5.44 -2.23 -11.49
N ILE A 39 5.36 -2.55 -10.19
CA ILE A 39 4.47 -1.89 -9.24
C ILE A 39 4.77 -0.39 -9.18
N LYS A 40 6.04 -0.02 -8.94
CA LYS A 40 6.50 1.38 -8.90
C LYS A 40 6.21 2.13 -10.20
N ASP A 41 6.53 1.52 -11.34
CA ASP A 41 6.31 2.11 -12.66
C ASP A 41 4.82 2.38 -12.93
N SER A 42 3.93 1.46 -12.50
CA SER A 42 2.47 1.59 -12.69
C SER A 42 1.80 2.62 -11.77
N ALA A 43 2.48 3.04 -10.71
CA ALA A 43 1.96 3.93 -9.68
C ALA A 43 2.93 5.10 -9.43
N ALA A 44 3.44 5.69 -10.51
CA ALA A 44 4.48 6.72 -10.48
C ALA A 44 4.15 7.97 -9.65
N GLU A 45 2.87 8.23 -9.36
CA GLU A 45 2.42 9.33 -8.51
C GLU A 45 2.50 9.01 -7.00
N MET A 46 2.80 7.76 -6.64
CA MET A 46 2.88 7.26 -5.27
C MET A 46 4.31 6.79 -4.97
N ASP A 47 4.84 7.19 -3.82
CA ASP A 47 6.13 6.68 -3.35
C ASP A 47 5.93 5.29 -2.73
N ILE A 48 6.28 4.24 -3.47
CA ILE A 48 6.12 2.85 -3.03
C ILE A 48 7.44 2.31 -2.49
N ASP A 49 7.38 1.89 -1.23
CA ASP A 49 8.48 1.31 -0.49
C ASP A 49 8.18 -0.15 -0.09
N PHE A 50 9.24 -0.94 -0.08
CA PHE A 50 9.24 -2.35 0.34
C PHE A 50 10.24 -2.61 1.47
N GLU A 51 11.05 -1.61 1.83
CA GLU A 51 12.22 -1.75 2.70
C GLU A 51 12.15 -0.86 3.95
N GLU A 52 11.01 -0.18 4.20
CA GLU A 52 10.80 0.71 5.35
C GLU A 52 11.88 1.81 5.51
N ARG A 53 12.19 2.51 4.42
CA ARG A 53 13.23 3.55 4.36
C ARG A 53 12.82 4.88 5.00
N THR A 54 11.53 5.06 5.26
CA THR A 54 10.98 6.29 5.85
C THR A 54 10.15 5.94 7.08
N THR A 55 9.76 6.97 7.84
CA THR A 55 8.98 6.79 9.09
C THR A 55 7.56 7.31 8.97
N HIS A 56 7.15 7.81 7.80
CA HIS A 56 5.83 8.43 7.60
C HIS A 56 5.21 7.91 6.30
N TYR A 57 4.34 6.91 6.44
CA TYR A 57 3.56 6.39 5.33
C TYR A 57 2.12 6.88 5.40
N SER A 58 1.52 7.16 4.25
CA SER A 58 0.08 7.42 4.17
C SER A 58 -0.71 6.13 4.33
N LEU A 59 -0.19 5.03 3.75
CA LEU A 59 -0.83 3.71 3.76
C LEU A 59 0.22 2.61 3.99
N VAL A 60 -0.07 1.67 4.88
CA VAL A 60 0.69 0.43 5.04
C VAL A 60 -0.17 -0.73 4.56
N ILE A 61 0.34 -1.49 3.59
CA ILE A 61 -0.28 -2.72 3.09
C ILE A 61 0.46 -3.89 3.72
N LEU A 62 -0.17 -4.57 4.68
CA LEU A 62 0.39 -5.74 5.36
C LEU A 62 -0.22 -7.02 4.82
N CYS A 63 0.56 -7.81 4.08
CA CYS A 63 0.18 -9.13 3.59
C CYS A 63 0.78 -10.22 4.50
N ASN A 64 -0.03 -10.80 5.39
CA ASN A 64 0.44 -11.83 6.33
C ASN A 64 -0.72 -12.68 6.87
N THR A 65 -0.45 -13.90 7.32
CA THR A 65 -1.43 -14.77 7.98
C THR A 65 -1.90 -14.19 9.32
N VAL A 66 -1.00 -13.53 10.05
CA VAL A 66 -1.23 -12.91 11.35
C VAL A 66 -1.04 -11.41 11.25
N LEU A 67 -1.88 -10.63 11.94
CA LEU A 67 -1.68 -9.20 12.10
C LEU A 67 -0.48 -8.97 13.02
N ARG A 68 0.70 -8.84 12.41
CA ARG A 68 1.96 -8.61 13.12
C ARG A 68 2.84 -7.68 12.31
N PHE A 69 3.37 -6.67 12.97
CA PHE A 69 4.32 -5.71 12.42
C PHE A 69 5.72 -6.06 12.90
N ASN A 70 6.63 -6.35 11.98
CA ASN A 70 8.07 -6.47 12.27
C ASN A 70 8.76 -5.23 11.71
N LEU A 71 8.40 -4.07 12.24
CA LEU A 71 8.90 -2.78 11.75
C LEU A 71 10.17 -2.39 12.49
N THR A 72 11.07 -1.74 11.77
CA THR A 72 12.30 -1.13 12.27
C THR A 72 11.95 0.06 13.17
N ASN A 73 10.91 0.83 12.79
CA ASN A 73 10.43 1.96 13.58
C ASN A 73 8.92 1.85 13.86
N PRO A 74 8.50 1.71 15.13
CA PRO A 74 7.07 1.70 15.47
C PRO A 74 6.31 2.99 15.11
N LEU A 75 7.00 4.13 15.03
CA LEU A 75 6.38 5.42 14.67
C LEU A 75 5.85 5.45 13.23
N THR A 76 6.32 4.54 12.38
CA THR A 76 5.79 4.26 11.04
C THR A 76 4.26 4.09 11.04
N LEU A 77 3.69 3.58 12.14
CA LEU A 77 2.27 3.30 12.26
C LEU A 77 1.43 4.44 12.88
N ALA A 78 2.06 5.52 13.34
CA ALA A 78 1.39 6.50 14.18
C ALA A 78 0.28 7.27 13.45
N GLU A 79 0.46 7.51 12.15
CA GLU A 79 -0.42 8.38 11.35
C GLU A 79 -0.88 7.74 10.03
N CYS A 80 -0.49 6.48 9.79
CA CYS A 80 -0.81 5.78 8.55
C CYS A 80 -2.16 5.07 8.63
N GLU A 81 -2.84 4.96 7.49
CA GLU A 81 -3.88 3.96 7.33
C GLU A 81 -3.24 2.57 7.18
N ILE A 82 -3.90 1.52 7.69
CA ILE A 82 -3.38 0.16 7.65
C ILE A 82 -4.37 -0.74 6.93
N TRP A 83 -3.96 -1.27 5.78
CA TRP A 83 -4.66 -2.35 5.10
C TRP A 83 -4.02 -3.70 5.41
N PHE A 84 -4.69 -4.50 6.23
CA PHE A 84 -4.26 -5.88 6.52
C PHE A 84 -4.97 -6.88 5.61
N SER A 85 -4.19 -7.72 4.93
CA SER A 85 -4.70 -8.82 4.11
C SER A 85 -4.04 -10.14 4.50
N ARG A 86 -4.87 -11.18 4.64
CA ARG A 86 -4.39 -12.57 4.75
C ARG A 86 -3.99 -13.20 3.43
N ARG A 87 -4.12 -12.47 2.31
CA ARG A 87 -3.75 -12.95 0.98
C ARG A 87 -2.34 -12.51 0.61
N MET A 88 -1.69 -13.25 -0.28
CA MET A 88 -0.43 -12.83 -0.92
C MET A 88 -0.65 -11.49 -1.64
N PHE A 89 0.40 -10.68 -1.70
CA PHE A 89 0.32 -9.40 -2.39
C PHE A 89 -0.04 -9.60 -3.86
N SER A 90 -0.94 -8.75 -4.37
CA SER A 90 -1.40 -8.78 -5.75
C SER A 90 -2.02 -7.44 -6.13
N SER A 91 -2.20 -7.21 -7.43
CA SER A 91 -2.92 -6.02 -7.95
C SER A 91 -4.31 -5.87 -7.34
N LYS A 92 -4.98 -6.98 -7.03
CA LYS A 92 -6.28 -6.97 -6.36
C LYS A 92 -6.16 -6.45 -4.94
N VAL A 93 -5.21 -6.96 -4.16
CA VAL A 93 -4.98 -6.49 -2.79
C VAL A 93 -4.60 -5.02 -2.78
N PHE A 94 -3.76 -4.59 -3.73
CA PHE A 94 -3.39 -3.20 -3.90
C PHE A 94 -4.58 -2.30 -4.25
N ALA A 95 -5.40 -2.71 -5.22
CA ALA A 95 -6.62 -1.97 -5.59
C ALA A 95 -7.63 -1.90 -4.44
N ASP A 96 -7.83 -3.01 -3.71
CA ASP A 96 -8.73 -3.06 -2.55
C ASP A 96 -8.21 -2.10 -1.46
N ALA A 97 -6.90 -2.04 -1.22
CA ALA A 97 -6.27 -1.12 -0.27
C ALA A 97 -6.40 0.36 -0.67
N LEU A 98 -6.21 0.69 -1.96
CA LEU A 98 -6.42 2.05 -2.47
C LEU A 98 -7.87 2.48 -2.35
N GLY A 99 -8.81 1.57 -2.65
CA GLY A 99 -10.24 1.82 -2.48
C GLY A 99 -10.60 2.11 -1.03
N HIS A 100 -10.04 1.35 -0.09
CA HIS A 100 -10.19 1.60 1.35
C HIS A 100 -9.65 2.97 1.74
N TYR A 101 -8.39 3.26 1.42
CA TYR A 101 -7.76 4.55 1.73
C TYR A 101 -8.55 5.74 1.17
N SER A 102 -9.07 5.61 -0.06
CA SER A 102 -9.87 6.64 -0.72
C SER A 102 -11.09 7.07 0.10
N GLU A 103 -11.72 6.14 0.81
CA GLU A 103 -12.95 6.40 1.57
C GLU A 103 -12.69 6.71 3.05
N CYS A 104 -11.50 6.41 3.58
CA CYS A 104 -11.16 6.69 4.98
C CYS A 104 -11.25 8.18 5.32
N GLU A 105 -11.66 8.50 6.53
CA GLU A 105 -11.50 9.84 7.10
C GLU A 105 -10.32 9.82 8.09
N ILE A 106 -9.22 10.47 7.71
CA ILE A 106 -7.99 10.45 8.52
C ILE A 106 -8.05 11.67 9.43
N ARG A 107 -8.43 11.44 10.69
CA ARG A 107 -8.60 12.49 11.70
C ARG A 107 -7.42 12.62 12.65
N ASN A 108 -6.61 11.57 12.81
CA ASN A 108 -5.43 11.55 13.67
C ASN A 108 -5.64 12.20 15.06
N GLY A 109 -6.85 12.03 15.64
CA GLY A 109 -7.21 12.55 16.96
C GLY A 109 -7.82 13.96 17.01
N VAL A 110 -8.16 14.57 15.87
CA VAL A 110 -8.78 15.90 15.75
C VAL A 110 -10.25 15.83 15.33
#